data_AF-A0AAE6M911-F1
#
_entry.id   AF-A0AAE6M911-F1
#
_cell.length_a   1.000
_cell.length_b   1.000
_cell.length_c   1.000
_cell.angle_alpha   90.00
_cell.angle_beta   90.00
_cell.angle_gamma   90.00
#
_symmetry.space_group_name_H-M   'P 1'
#
loop_
_entity.id
_entity.type
_entity.pdbx_description
1 polymer ?
#
loop_
_entity_poly.entity_id
_entity_poly.type
_entity_poly.pdbx_seq_one_letter_code
_entity_poly.pdbx_strand_id
1 'polypeptide(L)'
;MLSCSKLKNILQENPALKDRTLPEGALLSYKGRKYGWLTLKNSSIYLSGNLMQNLKIKTGDKLLAIRSSNIAFTMGVRGTLIDKSNSYIGEIKIY
;
A
#
# COMPACT_ATOMS: atom_id res chain seq x y z
N MET A 1 -17.37 -10.90 -0.23
CA MET A 1 -16.61 -10.57 0.99
C MET A 1 -15.95 -9.18 0.97
N LEU A 2 -15.52 -8.62 -0.18
CA LEU A 2 -15.05 -7.20 -0.26
C LEU A 2 -16.15 -6.18 -0.64
N SER A 3 -17.32 -6.65 -1.07
CA SER A 3 -18.47 -5.86 -1.54
C SER A 3 -19.14 -4.99 -0.46
N CYS A 4 -18.85 -5.23 0.83
CA CYS A 4 -19.34 -4.41 1.95
C CYS A 4 -18.24 -3.53 2.57
N SER A 5 -17.04 -3.48 1.97
CA SER A 5 -15.91 -2.71 2.48
C SER A 5 -15.89 -1.28 1.91
N LYS A 6 -15.06 -0.40 2.51
CA LYS A 6 -14.74 0.91 1.95
C LYS A 6 -14.09 0.84 0.55
N LEU A 7 -13.63 -0.34 0.13
CA LEU A 7 -13.10 -0.60 -1.22
C LEU A 7 -14.17 -0.98 -2.24
N LYS A 8 -15.46 -1.12 -1.84
CA LYS A 8 -16.54 -1.54 -2.74
C LYS A 8 -16.57 -0.71 -4.02
N ASN A 9 -16.58 0.62 -3.90
CA ASN A 9 -16.75 1.52 -5.05
C ASN A 9 -15.61 1.35 -6.06
N ILE A 10 -14.35 1.32 -5.60
CA ILE A 10 -13.22 1.12 -6.51
C ILE A 10 -13.25 -0.27 -7.17
N LEU A 11 -13.62 -1.32 -6.44
CA LEU A 11 -13.70 -2.67 -6.99
C LEU A 11 -14.86 -2.86 -7.97
N GLN A 12 -15.96 -2.12 -7.81
CA GLN A 12 -17.08 -2.13 -8.75
C GLN A 12 -16.76 -1.31 -10.01
N GLU A 13 -16.15 -0.14 -9.85
CA GLU A 13 -15.79 0.76 -10.95
C GLU A 13 -14.53 0.29 -11.70
N ASN A 14 -13.73 -0.61 -11.12
CA ASN A 14 -12.51 -1.16 -11.73
C ASN A 14 -12.50 -2.69 -11.63
N PRO A 15 -13.28 -3.40 -12.48
CA PRO A 15 -13.36 -4.86 -12.46
C PRO A 15 -11.98 -5.54 -12.61
N ALA A 16 -11.07 -4.93 -13.37
CA ALA A 16 -9.72 -5.48 -13.55
C ALA A 16 -8.91 -5.62 -12.25
N LEU A 17 -9.17 -4.74 -11.26
CA LEU A 17 -8.57 -4.84 -9.93
C LEU A 17 -9.25 -5.91 -9.07
N LYS A 18 -10.58 -6.02 -9.18
CA LYS A 18 -11.40 -6.98 -8.43
C LYS A 18 -11.15 -8.42 -8.89
N ASP A 19 -11.17 -8.63 -10.20
CA ASP A 19 -11.06 -9.94 -10.84
C ASP A 19 -9.58 -10.30 -11.14
N ARG A 20 -8.65 -9.44 -10.71
CA ARG A 20 -7.19 -9.61 -10.83
C ARG A 20 -6.70 -9.85 -12.26
N THR A 21 -7.40 -9.27 -13.25
CA THR A 21 -6.95 -9.29 -14.65
C THR A 21 -5.92 -8.21 -14.93
N LEU A 22 -5.84 -7.17 -14.08
CA LEU A 22 -4.70 -6.25 -14.05
C LEU A 22 -3.44 -7.06 -13.70
N PRO A 23 -2.30 -6.87 -14.38
CA PRO A 23 -1.05 -7.55 -14.00
C PRO A 23 -0.67 -7.29 -12.54
N GLU A 24 -0.12 -8.30 -11.87
CA GLU A 24 0.36 -8.17 -10.50
C GLU A 24 1.38 -7.03 -10.38
N GLY A 25 1.21 -6.15 -9.40
CA GLY A 25 2.06 -4.99 -9.20
C GLY A 25 1.87 -3.84 -10.20
N ALA A 26 0.98 -3.95 -11.19
CA ALA A 26 0.56 -2.80 -11.96
C ALA A 26 -0.35 -1.88 -11.13
N LEU A 27 -0.29 -0.58 -11.41
CA LEU A 27 -1.03 0.45 -10.68
C LEU A 27 -2.03 1.14 -11.60
N LEU A 28 -3.27 1.25 -11.16
CA LEU A 28 -4.31 2.10 -11.74
C LEU A 28 -4.53 3.33 -10.88
N SER A 29 -4.92 4.47 -11.48
CA SER A 29 -5.26 5.68 -10.75
C SER A 29 -6.77 5.78 -10.55
N TYR A 30 -7.21 6.06 -9.33
CA TYR A 30 -8.61 6.24 -8.96
C TYR A 30 -8.76 7.33 -7.90
N LYS A 31 -9.52 8.39 -8.20
CA LYS A 31 -9.78 9.51 -7.28
C LYS A 31 -8.51 10.04 -6.58
N GLY A 32 -7.47 10.29 -7.37
CA GLY A 32 -6.18 10.82 -6.91
C GLY A 32 -5.26 9.83 -6.17
N ARG A 33 -5.64 8.54 -6.10
CA ARG A 33 -4.84 7.49 -5.46
C ARG A 33 -4.49 6.40 -6.47
N LYS A 34 -3.34 5.74 -6.27
CA LYS A 34 -2.94 4.57 -7.07
C LYS A 34 -3.33 3.28 -6.34
N TYR A 35 -3.84 2.31 -7.08
CA TYR A 35 -4.28 1.01 -6.57
C TYR A 35 -3.71 -0.11 -7.44
N GLY A 36 -3.36 -1.21 -6.80
CA GLY A 36 -2.90 -2.43 -7.45
C GLY A 36 -3.08 -3.60 -6.51
N TRP A 37 -2.65 -4.78 -6.94
CA TRP A 37 -2.69 -5.97 -6.10
C TRP A 37 -1.36 -6.71 -6.16
N LEU A 38 -1.06 -7.41 -5.06
CA LEU A 38 0.10 -8.26 -4.87
C LEU A 38 -0.33 -9.53 -4.13
N THR A 39 0.34 -10.63 -4.41
CA THR A 39 0.16 -11.91 -3.75
C THR A 39 1.04 -11.96 -2.51
N LEU A 40 0.46 -12.36 -1.40
CA LEU A 40 1.22 -12.69 -0.19
C LEU A 40 1.86 -14.07 -0.38
N LYS A 41 3.19 -14.14 -0.30
CA LYS A 41 3.97 -15.39 -0.39
C LYS A 41 4.77 -15.53 0.89
N ASN A 42 4.50 -16.59 1.68
CA ASN A 42 5.18 -16.85 2.95
C ASN A 42 5.23 -15.62 3.87
N SER A 43 4.06 -15.00 4.09
CA SER A 43 3.91 -13.77 4.90
C SER A 43 4.66 -12.54 4.38
N SER A 44 5.19 -12.60 3.15
CA SER A 44 5.94 -11.52 2.52
C SER A 44 5.27 -11.07 1.22
N ILE A 45 5.45 -9.81 0.85
CA ILE A 45 5.10 -9.30 -0.47
C ILE A 45 6.39 -9.00 -1.24
N TYR A 46 6.36 -9.17 -2.55
CA TYR A 46 7.47 -8.80 -3.42
C TYR A 46 7.14 -7.54 -4.20
N LEU A 47 8.02 -6.54 -4.12
CA LEU A 47 7.93 -5.31 -4.91
C LEU A 47 8.96 -5.37 -6.02
N SER A 48 8.52 -5.43 -7.27
CA SER A 48 9.42 -5.37 -8.42
C SER A 48 10.12 -4.02 -8.50
N GLY A 49 11.28 -3.96 -9.16
CA GLY A 49 12.03 -2.71 -9.36
C GLY A 49 11.17 -1.61 -10.01
N ASN A 50 10.36 -1.97 -11.01
CA ASN A 50 9.43 -1.04 -11.65
C ASN A 50 8.34 -0.54 -10.70
N LEU A 51 7.77 -1.40 -9.84
CA LEU A 51 6.79 -0.98 -8.84
C LEU A 51 7.43 -0.04 -7.80
N MET A 52 8.63 -0.37 -7.32
CA MET A 52 9.38 0.48 -6.41
C MET A 52 9.66 1.86 -7.02
N GLN A 53 10.07 1.91 -8.29
CA GLN A 53 10.28 3.17 -9.02
C GLN A 53 8.99 3.98 -9.13
N ASN A 54 7.87 3.34 -9.47
CA ASN A 54 6.55 3.99 -9.55
C ASN A 54 6.04 4.53 -8.22
N LEU A 55 6.38 3.85 -7.12
CA LEU A 55 6.11 4.27 -5.73
C LEU A 55 7.18 5.22 -5.18
N LYS A 56 8.27 5.43 -5.92
CA LYS A 56 9.45 6.21 -5.54
C LYS A 56 10.08 5.72 -4.24
N ILE A 57 10.19 4.42 -4.05
CA ILE A 57 10.87 3.79 -2.90
C ILE A 57 12.06 2.97 -3.37
N LYS A 58 12.94 2.62 -2.45
CA LYS A 58 14.09 1.75 -2.69
C LYS A 58 14.33 0.79 -1.53
N THR A 59 15.08 -0.27 -1.79
CA THR A 59 15.59 -1.16 -0.74
C THR A 59 16.36 -0.35 0.31
N GLY A 60 16.10 -0.63 1.58
CA GLY A 60 16.65 0.10 2.72
C GLY A 60 15.80 1.29 3.19
N ASP A 61 14.78 1.71 2.43
CA ASP A 61 13.81 2.68 2.95
C ASP A 61 13.06 2.08 4.14
N LYS A 62 12.98 2.83 5.23
CA LYS A 62 12.14 2.48 6.39
C LYS A 62 10.71 2.94 6.13
N LEU A 63 9.76 2.01 6.21
CA LEU A 63 8.34 2.30 6.05
C LEU A 63 7.66 2.37 7.42
N LEU A 64 6.96 3.46 7.70
CA LEU A 64 6.16 3.59 8.90
C LEU A 64 4.88 2.77 8.76
N ALA A 65 4.78 1.69 9.54
CA ALA A 65 3.55 0.90 9.64
C ALA A 65 2.51 1.64 10.48
N ILE A 66 1.37 1.95 9.86
CA ILE A 66 0.25 2.65 10.47
C ILE A 66 -0.90 1.66 10.57
N ARG A 67 -1.30 1.35 11.80
CA ARG A 67 -2.48 0.53 12.07
C ARG A 67 -3.72 1.29 11.61
N SER A 68 -4.28 0.87 10.48
CA SER A 68 -5.55 1.39 9.98
C SER A 68 -6.72 0.60 10.58
N SER A 69 -7.92 0.91 10.11
CA SER A 69 -9.11 0.07 10.36
C SER A 69 -8.86 -1.37 9.92
N ASN A 70 -9.56 -2.33 10.56
CA ASN A 70 -9.41 -3.81 10.50
C ASN A 70 -9.29 -4.48 9.10
N ILE A 71 -9.22 -3.72 8.02
CA ILE A 71 -9.31 -4.13 6.62
C ILE A 71 -8.08 -3.71 5.79
N ALA A 72 -7.16 -2.91 6.34
CA ALA A 72 -5.96 -2.46 5.60
C ALA A 72 -4.75 -2.24 6.51
N PHE A 73 -3.56 -2.59 6.01
CA PHE A 73 -2.29 -2.12 6.54
C PHE A 73 -1.82 -0.94 5.70
N THR A 74 -1.53 0.18 6.36
CA THR A 74 -1.01 1.36 5.67
C THR A 74 0.47 1.47 5.98
N MET A 75 1.30 1.64 4.96
CA MET A 75 2.73 1.90 5.12
C MET A 75 3.07 3.26 4.48
N GLY A 76 3.78 4.10 5.22
CA GLY A 76 4.16 5.46 4.79
C GLY A 76 5.67 5.62 4.68
N VAL A 77 6.13 6.41 3.70
CA VAL A 77 7.57 6.70 3.49
C VAL A 77 7.86 8.20 3.38
N ARG A 78 6.85 9.02 3.08
CA ARG A 78 6.96 10.49 3.01
C ARG A 78 5.70 11.18 3.52
N GLY A 79 5.82 12.47 3.83
CA GLY A 79 4.72 13.36 4.22
C GLY A 79 4.70 13.68 5.70
N THR A 80 3.75 14.53 6.12
CA THR A 80 3.71 15.13 7.46
C THR A 80 3.73 14.13 8.62
N LEU A 81 3.16 12.94 8.43
CA LEU A 81 3.19 11.89 9.45
C LEU A 81 4.59 11.28 9.61
N ILE A 82 5.35 11.18 8.52
CA ILE A 82 6.74 10.72 8.55
C ILE A 82 7.64 11.78 9.17
N ASP A 83 7.41 13.05 8.86
CA ASP A 83 8.14 14.16 9.49
C ASP A 83 7.94 14.14 11.02
N LYS A 84 6.69 14.00 11.47
CA LYS A 84 6.36 13.84 12.89
C LYS A 84 6.98 12.59 13.52
N SER A 85 6.98 11.46 12.79
CA SER A 85 7.61 10.22 13.22
C SER A 85 9.12 10.36 13.40
N ASN A 86 9.79 11.13 12.52
CA ASN A 86 11.22 11.38 12.60
C ASN A 86 11.59 12.35 13.73
N SER A 87 10.71 13.29 14.07
CA SER A 87 10.89 14.22 15.20
C SER A 87 10.40 13.66 16.54
N TYR A 88 9.88 12.43 16.57
CA TYR A 88 9.40 11.80 17.79
C TYR A 88 10.59 11.38 18.67
N ILE A 89 10.60 11.84 19.93
CA ILE A 89 11.72 11.63 20.87
C ILE A 89 11.67 10.22 21.50
N GLY A 90 10.55 9.51 21.38
CA GLY A 90 10.40 8.15 21.89
C GLY A 90 10.84 7.07 20.90
N GLU A 91 10.64 5.82 21.28
CA GLU A 91 10.98 4.67 20.44
C GLU A 91 9.82 4.26 19.53
N ILE A 92 10.10 4.08 18.25
CA ILE A 92 9.20 3.42 17.30
C ILE A 92 9.81 2.06 16.97
N LYS A 93 9.11 1.00 17.37
CA LYS A 93 9.56 -0.39 17.16
C LYS A 93 9.75 -0.69 15.67
N ILE A 94 10.84 -1.38 15.37
CA ILE A 94 11.14 -1.93 14.04
C ILE A 94 10.74 -3.40 14.04
N TYR A 95 10.03 -3.81 12.99
CA TYR A 95 9.53 -5.18 12.79
C TYR A 95 10.05 -5.74 11.47
#